data_AF-A0A2D7NCB9-F1
#
_entry.id   AF-A0A2D7NCB9-F1
#
_cell.length_a   1.000
_cell.length_b   1.000
_cell.length_c   1.000
_cell.angle_alpha   90.00
_cell.angle_beta   90.00
_cell.angle_gamma   90.00
#
_symmetry.space_group_name_H-M   'P 1'
#
loop_
_entity.id
_entity.type
_entity.pdbx_description
1 polymer ?
#
loop_
_entity_poly.entity_id
_entity_poly.type
_entity_poly.pdbx_seq_one_letter_code
_entity_poly.pdbx_strand_id
1 'polypeptide(L)'
;MKIYNFFNLNVKDIFASLFIIFSLIPWVNFGLNSRDSQIWPLLFGMAFLFFCIHRRIPLIFLFPFLIPILAIFSWFFLSDLTLDGIRGFVALRGILSYTGFAICFVAFLYYLRENEFPVKIFIIVNLLYVFVGIAQTLIDPAIVSSIVASRDQTFSSAPFLARGVPGLTPEPTFFGIFLYFISFIYLTFYDFKPPNKIKYLLIINLLTIILLTRSTMILLFLILTIPFLLHRMKFSFIIWGSTFAILSMVAAIFFFPETRFLKLANLIIENPAILELVILDESINDRISHVLFPLQGALLNDFMPVGFHKWPETFAYLTDYWNGIFWYGTGGSIMSFFGLYVYEFGFIGLIIMGFIFIKIQDGSIARLLETSLLFILLNTSIPPSFPLLAFLFAIYFHKNYLNLKNVSKPF
;
A
#
# COMPACT_ATOMS: atom_id res chain seq x y z
N MET A 1 -28.18 33.18 -5.05
CA MET A 1 -27.47 32.18 -5.89
C MET A 1 -25.94 32.37 -5.95
N LYS A 2 -25.38 33.59 -6.08
CA LYS A 2 -23.91 33.80 -6.10
C LYS A 2 -23.19 33.56 -4.77
N ILE A 3 -23.79 33.90 -3.62
CA ILE A 3 -23.17 33.69 -2.29
C ILE A 3 -23.08 32.20 -1.93
N TYR A 4 -24.09 31.41 -2.29
CA TYR A 4 -24.10 29.96 -2.08
C TYR A 4 -22.98 29.26 -2.86
N ASN A 5 -22.68 29.73 -4.08
CA ASN A 5 -21.59 29.19 -4.89
C ASN A 5 -20.21 29.53 -4.33
N PHE A 6 -20.02 30.71 -3.71
CA PHE A 6 -18.72 31.11 -3.16
C PHE A 6 -18.36 30.33 -1.89
N PHE A 7 -19.30 30.21 -0.95
CA PHE A 7 -19.06 29.42 0.28
C PHE A 7 -18.80 27.95 -0.01
N ASN A 8 -19.52 27.38 -0.99
CA ASN A 8 -19.35 25.99 -1.37
C ASN A 8 -17.98 25.70 -2.02
N LEU A 9 -17.40 26.66 -2.74
CA LEU A 9 -16.06 26.54 -3.33
C LEU A 9 -14.97 26.48 -2.25
N ASN A 10 -14.97 27.43 -1.30
CA ASN A 10 -13.96 27.45 -0.24
C ASN A 10 -14.03 26.24 0.69
N VAL A 11 -15.24 25.78 1.05
CA VAL A 11 -15.42 24.61 1.92
C VAL A 11 -14.97 23.33 1.23
N LYS A 12 -15.32 23.17 -0.05
CA LYS A 12 -14.88 22.02 -0.85
C LYS A 12 -13.37 21.93 -0.93
N ASP A 13 -12.67 23.04 -1.17
CA ASP A 13 -11.21 23.06 -1.30
C ASP A 13 -10.51 22.74 0.04
N ILE A 14 -11.11 23.14 1.15
CA ILE A 14 -10.68 22.72 2.50
C ILE A 14 -10.81 21.20 2.64
N PHE A 15 -11.98 20.62 2.38
CA PHE A 15 -12.18 19.18 2.50
C PHE A 15 -11.34 18.36 1.51
N ALA A 16 -11.11 18.89 0.31
CA ALA A 16 -10.19 18.32 -0.65
C ALA A 16 -8.77 18.24 -0.08
N SER A 17 -8.28 19.35 0.49
CA SER A 17 -6.94 19.42 1.07
C SER A 17 -6.79 18.50 2.28
N LEU A 18 -7.79 18.48 3.16
CA LEU A 18 -7.83 17.57 4.32
C LEU A 18 -7.84 16.11 3.87
N PHE A 19 -8.66 15.76 2.87
CA PHE A 19 -8.68 14.42 2.30
C PHE A 19 -7.30 13.98 1.79
N ILE A 20 -6.59 14.83 1.04
CA ILE A 20 -5.24 14.51 0.57
C ILE A 20 -4.29 14.33 1.75
N ILE A 21 -4.25 15.26 2.70
CA ILE A 21 -3.35 15.19 3.86
C ILE A 21 -3.61 13.89 4.64
N PHE A 22 -4.85 13.62 5.04
CA PHE A 22 -5.18 12.45 5.84
C PHE A 22 -4.99 11.13 5.09
N SER A 23 -5.12 11.12 3.77
CA SER A 23 -4.78 9.96 2.94
C SER A 23 -3.27 9.68 2.89
N LEU A 24 -2.43 10.70 3.08
CA LEU A 24 -0.97 10.58 3.14
C LEU A 24 -0.45 10.24 4.55
N ILE A 25 -1.27 10.40 5.60
CA ILE A 25 -0.95 9.99 6.98
C ILE A 25 -2.02 9.05 7.58
N PRO A 26 -2.31 7.90 6.93
CA PRO A 26 -3.44 7.04 7.31
C PRO A 26 -3.27 6.30 8.64
N TRP A 27 -2.10 6.38 9.28
CA TRP A 27 -1.79 5.71 10.55
C TRP A 27 -1.80 6.65 11.77
N VAL A 28 -1.93 7.96 11.56
CA VAL A 28 -1.91 8.94 12.65
C VAL A 28 -3.26 8.97 13.37
N ASN A 29 -3.29 8.52 14.62
CA ASN A 29 -4.51 8.33 15.42
C ASN A 29 -4.83 9.50 16.36
N PHE A 30 -3.88 10.43 16.57
CA PHE A 30 -3.98 11.55 17.52
C PHE A 30 -4.35 11.10 18.95
N GLY A 31 -3.92 9.91 19.37
CA GLY A 31 -4.23 9.35 20.68
C GLY A 31 -5.67 8.85 20.84
N LEU A 32 -6.49 8.83 19.78
CA LEU A 32 -7.91 8.47 19.88
C LEU A 32 -8.16 6.95 19.91
N ASN A 33 -7.24 6.14 19.36
CA ASN A 33 -7.35 4.69 19.40
C ASN A 33 -5.96 4.02 19.24
N SER A 34 -5.88 2.72 19.56
CA SER A 34 -4.66 1.91 19.44
C SER A 34 -4.58 1.08 18.15
N ARG A 35 -5.37 1.41 17.12
CA ARG A 35 -5.42 0.64 15.87
C ARG A 35 -4.39 1.16 14.88
N ASP A 36 -3.90 0.26 14.03
CA ASP A 36 -2.88 0.60 13.04
C ASP A 36 -3.42 1.52 11.94
N SER A 37 -4.59 1.20 11.37
CA SER A 37 -5.18 1.96 10.27
C SER A 37 -6.33 2.84 10.77
N GLN A 38 -6.31 4.11 10.36
CA GLN A 38 -7.30 5.10 10.76
C GLN A 38 -8.37 5.33 9.69
N ILE A 39 -9.54 5.75 10.13
CA ILE A 39 -10.70 6.00 9.25
C ILE A 39 -10.66 7.38 8.58
N TRP A 40 -9.65 8.21 8.86
CA TRP A 40 -9.57 9.58 8.34
C TRP A 40 -9.65 9.70 6.82
N PRO A 41 -8.93 8.89 6.01
CA PRO A 41 -9.02 8.98 4.56
C PRO A 41 -10.46 8.75 4.06
N LEU A 42 -11.16 7.81 4.70
CA LEU A 42 -12.57 7.51 4.42
C LEU A 42 -13.47 8.70 4.78
N LEU A 43 -13.37 9.21 6.02
CA LEU A 43 -14.21 10.30 6.51
C LEU A 43 -14.05 11.57 5.67
N PHE A 44 -12.83 12.04 5.46
CA PHE A 44 -12.57 13.25 4.68
C PHE A 44 -12.85 13.05 3.19
N GLY A 45 -12.62 11.84 2.66
CA GLY A 45 -12.99 11.49 1.29
C GLY A 45 -14.50 11.54 1.06
N MET A 46 -15.31 11.00 1.99
CA MET A 46 -16.78 11.09 1.93
C MET A 46 -17.25 12.55 2.01
N ALA A 47 -16.70 13.33 2.94
CA ALA A 47 -17.03 14.74 3.06
C ALA A 47 -16.72 15.51 1.78
N PHE A 48 -15.55 15.29 1.18
CA PHE A 48 -15.18 15.90 -0.10
C PHE A 48 -16.13 15.48 -1.24
N LEU A 49 -16.48 14.18 -1.33
CA LEU A 49 -17.42 13.69 -2.35
C LEU A 49 -18.84 14.26 -2.18
N PHE A 50 -19.28 14.47 -0.94
CA PHE A 50 -20.57 15.12 -0.66
C PHE A 50 -20.64 16.52 -1.28
N PHE A 51 -19.58 17.33 -1.15
CA PHE A 51 -19.51 18.65 -1.81
C PHE A 51 -19.35 18.56 -3.34
N CYS A 52 -18.98 17.39 -3.87
CA CYS A 52 -18.86 17.13 -5.31
C CYS A 52 -20.12 16.53 -5.94
N ILE A 53 -21.18 16.24 -5.19
CA ILE A 53 -22.33 15.44 -5.65
C ILE A 53 -23.04 16.02 -6.89
N HIS A 54 -23.06 17.34 -7.06
CA HIS A 54 -23.69 18.00 -8.20
C HIS A 54 -22.88 17.92 -9.50
N ARG A 55 -21.64 17.41 -9.45
CA ARG A 55 -20.73 17.35 -10.60
C ARG A 55 -20.90 16.03 -11.33
N ARG A 56 -21.21 16.09 -12.62
CA ARG A 56 -21.31 14.89 -13.48
C ARG A 56 -19.94 14.22 -13.64
N ILE A 57 -19.82 12.96 -13.24
CA ILE A 57 -18.70 12.08 -13.59
C ILE A 57 -19.11 10.98 -14.56
N PRO A 58 -18.17 10.50 -15.40
CA PRO A 58 -18.39 9.28 -16.14
C PRO A 58 -18.75 8.14 -15.20
N LEU A 59 -19.82 7.38 -15.52
CA LEU A 59 -20.26 6.24 -14.71
C LEU A 59 -19.14 5.22 -14.48
N ILE A 60 -18.25 5.07 -15.47
CA ILE A 60 -17.09 4.19 -15.36
C ILE A 60 -16.18 4.56 -14.19
N PHE A 61 -16.13 5.81 -13.71
CA PHE A 61 -15.30 6.17 -12.54
C PHE A 61 -15.86 5.59 -11.24
N LEU A 62 -17.14 5.24 -11.20
CA LEU A 62 -17.82 4.69 -10.02
C LEU A 62 -17.66 3.18 -9.88
N PHE A 63 -16.99 2.50 -10.82
CA PHE A 63 -16.82 1.05 -10.79
C PHE A 63 -16.24 0.51 -9.46
N PRO A 64 -15.32 1.19 -8.74
CA PRO A 64 -14.77 0.65 -7.49
C PRO A 64 -15.82 0.49 -6.39
N PHE A 65 -16.96 1.19 -6.47
CA PHE A 65 -18.08 0.99 -5.53
C PHE A 65 -18.78 -0.36 -5.70
N LEU A 66 -18.56 -1.09 -6.81
CA LEU A 66 -18.99 -2.49 -6.92
C LEU A 66 -18.32 -3.37 -5.85
N ILE A 67 -17.08 -3.06 -5.46
CA ILE A 67 -16.30 -3.86 -4.52
C ILE A 67 -16.95 -3.88 -3.12
N PRO A 68 -17.24 -2.73 -2.46
CA PRO A 68 -17.94 -2.76 -1.18
C PRO A 68 -19.37 -3.29 -1.26
N ILE A 69 -20.07 -3.14 -2.39
CA ILE A 69 -21.39 -3.77 -2.59
C ILE A 69 -21.25 -5.30 -2.57
N LEU A 70 -20.25 -5.84 -3.28
CA LEU A 70 -19.94 -7.26 -3.27
C LEU A 70 -19.43 -7.75 -1.91
N ALA A 71 -18.71 -6.92 -1.15
CA ALA A 71 -18.33 -7.19 0.23
C ALA A 71 -19.56 -7.34 1.13
N ILE A 72 -20.52 -6.42 1.04
CA ILE A 72 -21.79 -6.50 1.79
C ILE A 72 -22.57 -7.74 1.37
N PHE A 73 -22.62 -8.05 0.07
CA PHE A 73 -23.29 -9.24 -0.45
C PHE A 73 -22.63 -10.52 0.07
N SER A 74 -21.30 -10.65 -0.07
CA SER A 74 -20.52 -11.79 0.43
C SER A 74 -20.74 -11.99 1.93
N TRP A 75 -20.70 -10.90 2.70
CA TRP A 75 -21.01 -10.96 4.13
C TRP A 75 -22.46 -11.41 4.39
N PHE A 76 -23.46 -10.78 3.78
CA PHE A 76 -24.87 -11.07 4.07
C PHE A 76 -25.27 -12.51 3.73
N PHE A 77 -24.76 -13.07 2.64
CA PHE A 77 -25.15 -14.41 2.16
C PHE A 77 -24.26 -15.55 2.65
N LEU A 78 -23.00 -15.29 3.02
CA LEU A 78 -22.02 -16.34 3.35
C LEU A 78 -21.55 -16.30 4.79
N SER A 79 -21.85 -15.23 5.54
CA SER A 79 -21.65 -15.27 6.98
C SER A 79 -22.74 -16.11 7.62
N ASP A 80 -22.33 -16.99 8.53
CA ASP A 80 -23.25 -17.50 9.54
C ASP A 80 -23.77 -16.27 10.28
N LEU A 81 -25.04 -15.92 10.10
CA LEU A 81 -25.73 -14.77 10.70
C LEU A 81 -25.76 -14.81 12.24
N THR A 82 -25.01 -15.74 12.87
CA THR A 82 -24.69 -15.72 14.28
C THR A 82 -24.00 -14.40 14.61
N LEU A 83 -24.75 -13.51 15.27
CA LEU A 83 -24.35 -12.19 15.75
C LEU A 83 -23.32 -12.24 16.88
N ASP A 84 -22.34 -13.13 16.79
CA ASP A 84 -21.19 -13.10 17.67
C ASP A 84 -20.45 -11.80 17.33
N GLY A 85 -20.53 -10.80 18.23
CA GLY A 85 -20.09 -9.43 17.97
C GLY A 85 -18.65 -9.31 17.45
N ILE A 86 -17.80 -10.30 17.74
CA ILE A 86 -16.42 -10.40 17.24
C ILE A 86 -16.41 -10.67 15.72
N ARG A 87 -17.22 -11.61 15.23
CA ARG A 87 -17.32 -11.94 13.79
C ARG A 87 -17.86 -10.73 13.03
N GLY A 88 -18.96 -10.13 13.49
CA GLY A 88 -19.54 -8.93 12.87
C GLY A 88 -18.55 -7.77 12.75
N PHE A 89 -17.70 -7.56 13.76
CA PHE A 89 -16.66 -6.51 13.72
C PHE A 89 -15.60 -6.75 12.63
N VAL A 90 -15.17 -8.00 12.41
CA VAL A 90 -14.20 -8.34 11.36
C VAL A 90 -14.77 -8.07 9.97
N ALA A 91 -16.02 -8.48 9.71
CA ALA A 91 -16.68 -8.19 8.44
C ALA A 91 -16.87 -6.69 8.21
N LEU A 92 -17.31 -5.94 9.23
CA LEU A 92 -17.46 -4.48 9.13
C LEU A 92 -16.11 -3.83 8.78
N ARG A 93 -15.02 -4.27 9.40
CA ARG A 93 -13.67 -3.78 9.09
C ARG A 93 -13.25 -4.10 7.65
N GLY A 94 -13.56 -5.29 7.15
CA GLY A 94 -13.33 -5.68 5.76
C GLY A 94 -14.09 -4.79 4.78
N ILE A 95 -15.40 -4.64 4.99
CA ILE A 95 -16.27 -3.76 4.19
C ILE A 95 -15.78 -2.31 4.21
N LEU A 96 -15.39 -1.78 5.38
CA LEU A 96 -14.84 -0.43 5.50
C LEU A 96 -13.51 -0.27 4.77
N SER A 97 -12.68 -1.32 4.72
CA SER A 97 -11.42 -1.30 3.98
C SER A 97 -11.64 -1.18 2.47
N TYR A 98 -12.57 -1.95 1.91
CA TYR A 98 -12.97 -1.85 0.50
C TYR A 98 -13.68 -0.53 0.17
N THR A 99 -14.52 -0.04 1.09
CA THR A 99 -15.18 1.25 0.97
C THR A 99 -14.15 2.39 0.99
N GLY A 100 -13.14 2.28 1.84
CA GLY A 100 -12.00 3.21 1.91
C GLY A 100 -11.24 3.26 0.59
N PHE A 101 -10.92 2.11 0.00
CA PHE A 101 -10.31 2.05 -1.33
C PHE A 101 -11.17 2.76 -2.39
N ALA A 102 -12.47 2.43 -2.46
CA ALA A 102 -13.38 3.02 -3.44
C ALA A 102 -13.51 4.54 -3.29
N ILE A 103 -13.67 5.03 -2.06
CA ILE A 103 -13.78 6.46 -1.78
C ILE A 103 -12.47 7.18 -2.09
N CYS A 104 -11.32 6.67 -1.65
CA CYS A 104 -10.02 7.28 -1.95
C CYS A 104 -9.78 7.36 -3.47
N PHE A 105 -10.13 6.31 -4.21
CA PHE A 105 -9.99 6.29 -5.67
C PHE A 105 -10.89 7.34 -6.33
N VAL A 106 -12.18 7.36 -6.01
CA VAL A 106 -13.16 8.24 -6.67
C VAL A 106 -12.96 9.69 -6.26
N ALA A 107 -12.70 9.97 -4.97
CA ALA A 107 -12.38 11.29 -4.48
C ALA A 107 -11.12 11.84 -5.15
N PHE A 108 -10.06 11.02 -5.29
CA PHE A 108 -8.85 11.49 -5.96
C PHE A 108 -9.04 11.72 -7.46
N LEU A 109 -9.85 10.89 -8.15
CA LEU A 109 -10.23 11.15 -9.55
C LEU A 109 -11.01 12.46 -9.72
N TYR A 110 -11.93 12.75 -8.80
CA TYR A 110 -12.63 14.04 -8.78
C TYR A 110 -11.64 15.19 -8.60
N TYR A 111 -10.73 15.06 -7.64
CA TYR A 111 -9.70 16.04 -7.38
C TYR A 111 -8.84 16.32 -8.62
N LEU A 112 -8.28 15.28 -9.26
CA LEU A 112 -7.41 15.42 -10.44
C LEU A 112 -8.11 16.01 -11.67
N ARG A 113 -9.43 15.88 -11.76
CA ARG A 113 -10.20 16.44 -12.87
C ARG A 113 -10.39 17.95 -12.74
N GLU A 114 -10.44 18.46 -11.53
CA GLU A 114 -10.76 19.87 -11.26
C GLU A 114 -9.52 20.67 -10.86
N ASN A 115 -8.51 20.01 -10.30
CA ASN A 115 -7.29 20.61 -9.79
C ASN A 115 -6.06 19.93 -10.40
N GLU A 116 -4.95 20.66 -10.43
CA GLU A 116 -3.65 20.06 -10.71
C GLU A 116 -3.24 19.10 -9.59
N PHE A 117 -2.40 18.11 -9.92
CA PHE A 117 -1.88 17.18 -8.93
C PHE A 117 -1.21 17.94 -7.77
N PRO A 118 -1.50 17.61 -6.49
CA PRO A 118 -1.11 18.42 -5.34
C PRO A 118 0.35 18.13 -4.93
N VAL A 119 1.30 18.35 -5.85
CA VAL A 119 2.73 18.02 -5.68
C VAL A 119 3.27 18.59 -4.37
N LYS A 120 2.91 19.83 -4.02
CA LYS A 120 3.39 20.50 -2.81
C LYS A 120 3.01 19.76 -1.54
N ILE A 121 1.77 19.28 -1.43
CA ILE A 121 1.29 18.54 -0.25
C ILE A 121 2.04 17.22 -0.14
N PHE A 122 2.19 16.50 -1.26
CA PHE A 122 2.96 15.25 -1.31
C PHE A 122 4.42 15.46 -0.87
N ILE A 123 5.08 16.54 -1.33
CA ILE A 123 6.46 16.83 -0.93
C ILE A 123 6.55 17.13 0.56
N ILE A 124 5.66 17.97 1.08
CA ILE A 124 5.66 18.36 2.50
C ILE A 124 5.47 17.14 3.40
N VAL A 125 4.47 16.30 3.09
CA VAL A 125 4.22 15.09 3.89
C VAL A 125 5.36 14.09 3.74
N ASN A 126 5.93 13.91 2.54
CA ASN A 126 7.09 13.03 2.36
C ASN A 126 8.29 13.47 3.22
N LEU A 127 8.60 14.78 3.20
CA LEU A 127 9.67 15.34 4.02
C LEU A 127 9.37 15.22 5.51
N LEU A 128 8.11 15.36 5.93
CA LEU A 128 7.69 15.13 7.31
C LEU A 128 8.00 13.69 7.75
N TYR A 129 7.67 12.71 6.92
CA TYR A 129 7.98 11.30 7.17
C TYR A 129 9.49 11.04 7.32
N VAL A 130 10.30 11.60 6.42
CA VAL A 130 11.77 11.50 6.50
C VAL A 130 12.30 12.18 7.76
N PHE A 131 11.82 13.39 8.06
CA PHE A 131 12.22 14.15 9.23
C PHE A 131 11.89 13.43 10.53
N VAL A 132 10.68 12.86 10.66
CA VAL A 132 10.29 12.07 11.83
C VAL A 132 11.17 10.83 11.97
N GLY A 133 11.47 10.12 10.88
CA GLY A 133 12.38 8.97 10.92
C GLY A 133 13.79 9.33 11.39
N ILE A 134 14.32 10.48 10.93
CA ILE A 134 15.61 10.99 11.40
C ILE A 134 15.53 11.39 12.88
N ALA A 135 14.48 12.09 13.30
CA ALA A 135 14.28 12.49 14.69
C ALA A 135 14.16 11.29 15.64
N GLN A 136 13.47 10.22 15.22
CA GLN A 136 13.41 8.96 15.96
C GLN A 136 14.76 8.27 16.09
N THR A 137 15.64 8.46 15.10
CA THR A 137 16.99 7.88 15.12
C THR A 137 17.93 8.70 15.99
N LEU A 138 17.83 10.04 15.98
CA LEU A 138 18.83 10.93 16.61
C LEU A 138 18.42 11.48 17.97
N ILE A 139 17.13 11.62 18.26
CA ILE A 139 16.62 12.32 19.45
C ILE A 139 15.94 11.33 20.40
N ASP A 140 14.78 10.82 20.00
CA ASP A 140 13.99 9.90 20.80
C ASP A 140 13.14 8.99 19.88
N PRO A 141 13.34 7.67 19.92
CA PRO A 141 12.54 6.67 19.22
C PRO A 141 11.03 6.81 19.48
N ALA A 142 10.65 7.23 20.69
CA ALA A 142 9.26 7.32 21.13
C ALA A 142 8.60 8.67 20.83
N ILE A 143 9.25 9.58 20.12
CA ILE A 143 8.79 10.96 19.91
C ILE A 143 7.38 11.09 19.31
N VAL A 144 6.92 10.08 18.53
CA VAL A 144 5.59 10.04 17.91
C VAL A 144 4.65 8.97 18.49
N SER A 145 5.04 8.31 19.58
CA SER A 145 4.25 7.25 20.23
C SER A 145 2.87 7.70 20.71
N SER A 146 2.70 9.01 20.97
CA SER A 146 1.42 9.60 21.36
C SER A 146 0.42 9.79 20.21
N ILE A 147 0.90 9.83 18.97
CA ILE A 147 0.09 10.11 17.77
C ILE A 147 0.01 8.93 16.80
N VAL A 148 0.84 7.91 16.98
CA VAL A 148 0.85 6.68 16.17
C VAL A 148 0.99 5.49 17.11
N ALA A 149 0.09 4.51 16.97
CA ALA A 149 0.21 3.24 17.67
C ALA A 149 1.32 2.40 17.01
N SER A 150 2.45 2.24 17.68
CA SER A 150 3.52 1.34 17.24
C SER A 150 3.27 -0.08 17.75
N ARG A 151 3.41 -1.08 16.87
CA ARG A 151 3.24 -2.50 17.23
C ARG A 151 4.43 -3.06 18.00
N ASP A 152 5.63 -2.55 17.71
CA ASP A 152 6.85 -2.89 18.45
C ASP A 152 6.93 -2.00 19.71
N GLN A 153 6.13 -2.33 20.72
CA GLN A 153 6.17 -1.66 22.04
C GLN A 153 7.37 -2.07 22.90
N THR A 154 8.21 -3.00 22.44
CA THR A 154 9.55 -3.13 23.00
C THR A 154 10.41 -1.98 22.47
N PHE A 155 10.14 -0.79 22.98
CA PHE A 155 11.14 0.26 23.18
C PHE A 155 12.18 -0.25 24.18
N SER A 156 12.82 -1.38 23.85
CA SER A 156 14.05 -1.75 24.52
C SER A 156 15.02 -0.60 24.25
N SER A 157 15.78 -0.24 25.28
CA SER A 157 16.69 0.90 25.36
C SER A 157 17.79 0.95 24.28
N ALA A 158 17.72 0.10 23.25
CA ALA A 158 18.54 0.14 22.04
C ALA A 158 17.71 -0.05 20.75
N PRO A 159 16.94 0.96 20.32
CA PRO A 159 16.28 1.02 18.99
C PRO A 159 17.25 0.83 17.83
N PHE A 160 18.52 1.18 18.05
CA PHE A 160 19.61 1.01 17.10
C PHE A 160 19.91 -0.46 16.74
N LEU A 161 19.53 -1.43 17.58
CA LEU A 161 20.11 -2.78 17.53
C LEU A 161 19.31 -3.84 16.73
N ALA A 162 18.04 -3.65 16.33
CA ALA A 162 17.33 -4.79 15.69
C ALA A 162 16.41 -4.53 14.48
N ARG A 163 15.50 -3.53 14.48
CA ARG A 163 14.36 -3.54 13.52
C ARG A 163 14.13 -2.28 12.66
N GLY A 164 14.93 -1.22 12.81
CA GLY A 164 14.74 0.04 12.07
C GLY A 164 13.71 0.97 12.73
N VAL A 165 13.47 2.14 12.15
CA VAL A 165 12.53 3.15 12.70
C VAL A 165 11.18 3.14 11.96
N PRO A 166 10.05 3.29 12.69
CA PRO A 166 8.72 3.20 12.09
C PRO A 166 8.19 4.51 11.48
N GLY A 167 8.85 5.65 11.70
CA GLY A 167 8.37 6.94 11.21
C GLY A 167 6.97 7.28 11.74
N LEU A 168 6.11 7.85 10.87
CA LEU A 168 4.68 8.03 11.13
C LEU A 168 3.85 6.81 10.70
N THR A 169 4.38 5.60 10.90
CA THR A 169 3.68 4.34 10.63
C THR A 169 3.79 3.39 11.83
N PRO A 170 3.03 2.28 11.87
CA PRO A 170 3.06 1.34 12.98
C PRO A 170 4.32 0.47 13.03
N GLU A 171 4.99 0.27 11.88
CA GLU A 171 6.15 -0.62 11.73
C GLU A 171 7.14 -0.06 10.68
N PRO A 172 8.46 -0.30 10.83
CA PRO A 172 9.48 0.15 9.86
C PRO A 172 9.24 -0.29 8.41
N THR A 173 8.61 -1.46 8.22
CA THR A 173 8.22 -1.92 6.88
C THR A 173 7.17 -1.02 6.25
N PHE A 174 6.11 -0.62 6.97
CA PHE A 174 5.08 0.29 6.44
C PHE A 174 5.65 1.67 6.11
N PHE A 175 6.63 2.14 6.88
CA PHE A 175 7.36 3.37 6.56
C PHE A 175 8.07 3.27 5.20
N GLY A 176 8.77 2.16 4.96
CA GLY A 176 9.39 1.94 3.66
C GLY A 176 8.38 1.73 2.52
N ILE A 177 7.24 1.06 2.78
CA ILE A 177 6.13 0.95 1.81
C ILE A 177 5.63 2.35 1.43
N PHE A 178 5.41 3.22 2.41
CA PHE A 178 4.98 4.60 2.17
C PHE A 178 5.96 5.37 1.27
N LEU A 179 7.25 5.37 1.64
CA LEU A 179 8.30 6.04 0.87
C LEU A 179 8.46 5.45 -0.54
N TYR A 180 8.27 4.14 -0.69
CA TYR A 180 8.29 3.48 -1.98
C TYR A 180 7.11 3.92 -2.85
N PHE A 181 5.88 3.83 -2.34
CA PHE A 181 4.69 4.17 -3.13
C PHE A 181 4.57 5.66 -3.43
N ILE A 182 5.01 6.55 -2.54
CA ILE A 182 5.05 7.98 -2.86
C ILE A 182 6.08 8.28 -3.96
N SER A 183 7.21 7.57 -3.95
CA SER A 183 8.21 7.62 -5.02
C SER A 183 7.66 7.10 -6.34
N PHE A 184 6.91 6.00 -6.30
CA PHE A 184 6.24 5.43 -7.48
C PHE A 184 5.16 6.38 -8.03
N ILE A 185 4.41 7.06 -7.17
CA ILE A 185 3.46 8.10 -7.59
C ILE A 185 4.19 9.26 -8.27
N TYR A 186 5.31 9.76 -7.74
CA TYR A 186 6.08 10.82 -8.41
C TYR A 186 6.57 10.38 -9.80
N LEU A 187 7.14 9.17 -9.90
CA LEU A 187 7.62 8.63 -11.17
C LEU A 187 6.47 8.48 -12.17
N THR A 188 5.34 7.92 -11.74
CA THR A 188 4.16 7.73 -12.58
C THR A 188 3.55 9.05 -13.02
N PHE A 189 3.45 10.03 -12.12
CA PHE A 189 2.90 11.35 -12.43
C PHE A 189 3.74 12.07 -13.49
N TYR A 190 5.08 12.06 -13.34
CA TYR A 190 6.01 12.71 -14.29
C TYR A 190 6.45 11.83 -15.46
N ASP A 191 5.78 10.69 -15.71
CA ASP A 191 6.12 9.74 -16.79
C ASP A 191 7.62 9.39 -16.81
N PHE A 192 8.16 9.10 -15.63
CA PHE A 192 9.56 8.74 -15.36
C PHE A 192 10.59 9.81 -15.77
N LYS A 193 10.14 11.06 -15.96
CA LYS A 193 10.99 12.23 -16.23
C LYS A 193 10.81 13.31 -15.14
N PRO A 194 11.06 12.99 -13.85
CA PRO A 194 10.84 13.93 -12.76
C PRO A 194 11.76 15.16 -12.86
N PRO A 195 11.32 16.35 -12.40
CA PRO A 195 12.18 17.53 -12.29
C PRO A 195 13.27 17.31 -11.22
N ASN A 196 14.35 18.10 -11.26
CA ASN A 196 15.51 17.90 -10.38
C ASN A 196 15.16 17.90 -8.88
N LYS A 197 14.24 18.77 -8.44
CA LYS A 197 13.76 18.79 -7.05
C LYS A 197 13.18 17.44 -6.62
N ILE A 198 12.41 16.79 -7.49
CA ILE A 198 11.82 15.47 -7.22
C ILE A 198 12.88 14.37 -7.32
N LYS A 199 13.86 14.46 -8.23
CA LYS A 199 14.99 13.51 -8.28
C LYS A 199 15.75 13.47 -6.95
N TYR A 200 16.07 14.62 -6.37
CA TYR A 200 16.72 14.67 -5.06
C TYR A 200 15.84 14.05 -3.98
N LEU A 201 14.54 14.31 -4.01
CA LEU A 201 13.60 13.70 -3.07
C LEU A 201 13.51 12.17 -3.22
N LEU A 202 13.56 11.64 -4.45
CA LEU A 202 13.61 10.19 -4.70
C LEU A 202 14.89 9.56 -4.14
N ILE A 203 16.04 10.24 -4.26
CA ILE A 203 17.31 9.79 -3.68
C ILE A 203 17.24 9.82 -2.15
N ILE A 204 16.67 10.87 -1.56
CA ILE A 204 16.44 10.96 -0.11
C ILE A 204 15.56 9.80 0.35
N ASN A 205 14.44 9.53 -0.33
CA ASN A 205 13.56 8.40 -0.02
C ASN A 205 14.30 7.05 -0.09
N LEU A 206 15.12 6.84 -1.13
CA LEU A 206 15.91 5.63 -1.28
C LEU A 206 16.90 5.45 -0.12
N LEU A 207 17.60 6.52 0.27
CA LEU A 207 18.50 6.50 1.43
C LEU A 207 17.74 6.21 2.72
N THR A 208 16.62 6.87 2.93
CA THR A 208 15.77 6.67 4.11
C THR A 208 15.28 5.22 4.18
N ILE A 209 14.87 4.63 3.05
CA ILE A 209 14.49 3.22 2.98
C ILE A 209 15.66 2.34 3.43
N ILE A 210 16.85 2.48 2.85
CA ILE A 210 17.98 1.59 3.13
C ILE A 210 18.50 1.77 4.56
N LEU A 211 18.70 3.02 4.99
CA LEU A 211 19.38 3.33 6.24
C LEU A 211 18.45 3.28 7.46
N LEU A 212 17.23 3.81 7.32
CA LEU A 212 16.31 3.99 8.45
C LEU A 212 15.33 2.83 8.61
N THR A 213 14.72 2.34 7.52
CA THR A 213 13.68 1.30 7.64
C THR A 213 14.25 -0.08 7.93
N ARG A 214 15.45 -0.40 7.39
CA ARG A 214 16.14 -1.69 7.54
C ARG A 214 15.26 -2.93 7.25
N SER A 215 14.23 -2.75 6.42
CA SER A 215 13.25 -3.80 6.09
C SER A 215 13.65 -4.55 4.83
N THR A 216 13.80 -5.88 4.93
CA THR A 216 14.12 -6.76 3.80
C THR A 216 13.02 -6.81 2.75
N MET A 217 11.76 -6.60 3.15
CA MET A 217 10.62 -6.54 2.23
C MET A 217 10.74 -5.37 1.25
N ILE A 218 11.17 -4.21 1.72
CA ILE A 218 11.28 -3.03 0.85
C ILE A 218 12.52 -3.09 -0.01
N LEU A 219 13.58 -3.74 0.48
CA LEU A 219 14.70 -4.10 -0.37
C LEU A 219 14.26 -5.01 -1.53
N LEU A 220 13.42 -6.02 -1.27
CA LEU A 220 12.84 -6.85 -2.32
C LEU A 220 12.04 -5.99 -3.33
N PHE A 221 11.23 -5.03 -2.87
CA PHE A 221 10.50 -4.12 -3.76
C PHE A 221 11.47 -3.34 -4.65
N LEU A 222 12.54 -2.79 -4.07
CA LEU A 222 13.55 -2.05 -4.82
C LEU A 222 14.21 -2.94 -5.89
N ILE A 223 14.61 -4.17 -5.53
CA ILE A 223 15.21 -5.14 -6.46
C ILE A 223 14.23 -5.46 -7.60
N LEU A 224 12.98 -5.80 -7.27
CA LEU A 224 11.94 -6.09 -8.26
C LEU A 224 11.65 -4.91 -9.18
N THR A 225 11.91 -3.68 -8.74
CA THR A 225 11.68 -2.46 -9.53
C THR A 225 12.81 -2.18 -10.54
N ILE A 226 14.03 -2.70 -10.34
CA ILE A 226 15.20 -2.41 -11.20
C ILE A 226 14.94 -2.75 -12.68
N PRO A 227 14.45 -3.95 -13.06
CA PRO A 227 14.21 -4.30 -14.46
C PRO A 227 13.26 -3.33 -15.16
N PHE A 228 12.28 -2.80 -14.42
CA PHE A 228 11.27 -1.88 -14.94
C PHE A 228 11.84 -0.48 -15.12
N LEU A 229 12.69 -0.02 -14.19
CA LEU A 229 13.37 1.26 -14.34
C LEU A 229 14.32 1.25 -15.54
N LEU A 230 14.99 0.13 -15.82
CA LEU A 230 15.85 -0.03 -17.01
C LEU A 230 15.13 0.24 -18.33
N HIS A 231 13.83 -0.04 -18.39
CA HIS A 231 13.03 0.21 -19.59
C HIS A 231 12.60 1.68 -19.74
N ARG A 232 12.45 2.43 -18.64
CA ARG A 232 11.82 3.77 -18.64
C ARG A 232 12.79 4.92 -18.41
N MET A 233 13.88 4.67 -17.70
CA MET A 233 14.82 5.70 -17.26
C MET A 233 16.13 5.60 -18.03
N LYS A 234 16.86 6.72 -18.09
CA LYS A 234 18.21 6.74 -18.66
C LYS A 234 19.11 5.81 -17.84
N PHE A 235 19.87 4.96 -18.53
CA PHE A 235 20.77 3.98 -17.92
C PHE A 235 21.72 4.60 -16.89
N SER A 236 22.21 5.82 -17.13
CA SER A 236 23.07 6.55 -16.19
C SER A 236 22.40 6.82 -14.84
N PHE A 237 21.11 7.17 -14.80
CA PHE A 237 20.40 7.41 -13.55
C PHE A 237 20.27 6.12 -12.73
N ILE A 238 20.07 5.00 -13.42
CA ILE A 238 19.93 3.68 -12.79
C ILE A 238 21.26 3.21 -12.24
N ILE A 239 22.35 3.36 -13.00
CA ILE A 239 23.69 3.06 -12.50
C ILE A 239 23.97 3.91 -11.25
N TRP A 240 23.77 5.22 -11.29
CA TRP A 240 24.01 6.07 -10.12
C TRP A 240 23.13 5.69 -8.93
N GLY A 241 21.84 5.41 -9.15
CA GLY A 241 20.94 4.96 -8.10
C GLY A 241 21.33 3.61 -7.50
N SER A 242 21.65 2.62 -8.33
CA SER A 242 22.06 1.27 -7.90
C SER A 242 23.42 1.28 -7.21
N THR A 243 24.42 1.96 -7.77
CA THR A 243 25.74 2.13 -7.13
C THR A 243 25.57 2.80 -5.78
N PHE A 244 24.75 3.85 -5.68
CA PHE A 244 24.52 4.55 -4.43
C PHE A 244 23.75 3.70 -3.41
N ALA A 245 22.78 2.89 -3.85
CA ALA A 245 22.09 1.92 -3.01
C ALA A 245 23.06 0.85 -2.47
N ILE A 246 23.92 0.30 -3.33
CA ILE A 246 24.94 -0.69 -2.94
C ILE A 246 25.92 -0.07 -1.94
N LEU A 247 26.42 1.14 -2.19
CA LEU A 247 27.30 1.83 -1.24
C LEU A 247 26.62 2.09 0.11
N SER A 248 25.35 2.49 0.09
CA SER A 248 24.56 2.70 1.32
C SER A 248 24.34 1.41 2.08
N MET A 249 24.15 0.31 1.36
CA MET A 249 23.98 -1.02 1.91
C MET A 249 25.29 -1.57 2.50
N VAL A 250 26.41 -1.40 1.81
CA VAL A 250 27.75 -1.72 2.33
C VAL A 250 28.02 -0.91 3.59
N ALA A 251 27.77 0.41 3.57
CA ALA A 251 27.89 1.24 4.76
C ALA A 251 26.99 0.74 5.90
N ALA A 252 25.74 0.37 5.61
CA ALA A 252 24.83 -0.18 6.62
C ALA A 252 25.36 -1.51 7.22
N ILE A 253 25.98 -2.38 6.43
CA ILE A 253 26.61 -3.62 6.92
C ILE A 253 27.79 -3.31 7.85
N PHE A 254 28.66 -2.37 7.47
CA PHE A 254 29.82 -1.99 8.26
C PHE A 254 29.45 -1.32 9.59
N PHE A 255 28.48 -0.40 9.57
CA PHE A 255 28.06 0.33 10.77
C PHE A 255 27.06 -0.44 11.63
N PHE A 256 26.35 -1.43 11.06
CA PHE A 256 25.30 -2.20 11.74
C PHE A 256 25.45 -3.70 11.44
N PRO A 257 26.45 -4.38 12.02
CA PRO A 257 26.74 -5.78 11.72
C PRO A 257 25.63 -6.75 12.15
N GLU A 258 24.75 -6.36 13.08
CA GLU A 258 23.64 -7.23 13.52
C GLU A 258 22.35 -7.08 12.69
N THR A 259 22.40 -6.39 11.54
CA THR A 259 21.21 -6.17 10.72
C THR A 259 20.58 -7.49 10.27
N ARG A 260 19.24 -7.54 10.26
CA ARG A 260 18.47 -8.66 9.69
C ARG A 260 18.88 -8.96 8.25
N PHE A 261 19.29 -7.93 7.51
CA PHE A 261 19.85 -8.08 6.17
C PHE A 261 21.09 -8.99 6.18
N LEU A 262 22.07 -8.74 7.04
CA LEU A 262 23.26 -9.57 7.12
C LEU A 262 22.94 -10.99 7.58
N LYS A 263 22.03 -11.12 8.56
CA LYS A 263 21.54 -12.43 9.02
C LYS A 263 20.93 -13.25 7.88
N LEU A 264 20.06 -12.63 7.08
CA LEU A 264 19.46 -13.28 5.91
C LEU A 264 20.48 -13.59 4.81
N ALA A 265 21.41 -12.68 4.54
CA ALA A 265 22.47 -12.93 3.57
C ALA A 265 23.35 -14.12 3.99
N ASN A 266 23.75 -14.19 5.25
CA ASN A 266 24.50 -15.31 5.80
C ASN A 266 23.69 -16.61 5.75
N LEU A 267 22.40 -16.57 6.10
CA LEU A 267 21.51 -17.73 5.97
C LEU A 267 21.42 -18.24 4.53
N ILE A 268 21.36 -17.37 3.52
CA ILE A 268 21.34 -17.77 2.10
C ILE A 268 22.67 -18.41 1.68
N ILE A 269 23.79 -17.87 2.17
CA ILE A 269 25.13 -18.39 1.88
C ILE A 269 25.33 -19.77 2.52
N GLU A 270 24.88 -19.92 3.77
CA GLU A 270 25.00 -21.16 4.54
C GLU A 270 24.00 -22.23 4.07
N ASN A 271 22.80 -21.82 3.64
CA ASN A 271 21.70 -22.71 3.22
C ASN A 271 21.12 -22.24 1.87
N PRO A 272 21.62 -22.75 0.73
CA PRO A 272 21.19 -22.29 -0.59
C PRO A 272 19.76 -22.77 -0.97
N ALA A 273 19.18 -23.69 -0.21
CA ALA A 273 17.85 -24.19 -0.48
C ALA A 273 16.77 -23.17 -0.07
N ILE A 274 15.99 -22.69 -1.04
CA ILE A 274 14.92 -21.70 -0.81
C ILE A 274 13.92 -22.18 0.25
N LEU A 275 13.61 -23.48 0.28
CA LEU A 275 12.68 -24.05 1.26
C LEU A 275 13.18 -23.91 2.70
N GLU A 276 14.49 -24.07 2.93
CA GLU A 276 15.09 -23.90 4.26
C GLU A 276 15.00 -22.45 4.71
N LEU A 277 15.16 -21.47 3.81
CA LEU A 277 14.96 -20.05 4.14
C LEU A 277 13.54 -19.75 4.59
N VAL A 278 12.53 -20.37 3.97
CA VAL A 278 11.13 -20.22 4.38
C VAL A 278 10.90 -20.79 5.77
N ILE A 279 11.54 -21.91 6.10
CA ILE A 279 11.41 -22.55 7.41
C ILE A 279 12.18 -21.76 8.48
N LEU A 280 13.33 -21.17 8.15
CA LEU A 280 14.23 -20.53 9.12
C LEU A 280 13.84 -19.08 9.47
N ASP A 281 13.26 -18.31 8.55
CA ASP A 281 12.89 -16.91 8.81
C ASP A 281 11.37 -16.74 8.99
N GLU A 282 10.97 -16.40 10.22
CA GLU A 282 9.60 -16.14 10.65
C GLU A 282 8.82 -15.20 9.72
N SER A 283 9.43 -14.09 9.32
CA SER A 283 8.71 -13.10 8.52
C SER A 283 8.78 -13.38 7.02
N ILE A 284 9.61 -14.27 6.52
CA ILE A 284 9.47 -14.83 5.16
C ILE A 284 8.34 -15.86 5.19
N ASN A 285 8.31 -16.71 6.22
CA ASN A 285 7.29 -17.73 6.45
C ASN A 285 5.86 -17.12 6.44
N ASP A 286 5.62 -16.11 7.28
CA ASP A 286 4.34 -15.39 7.37
C ASP A 286 3.91 -14.77 6.04
N ARG A 287 4.85 -14.17 5.30
CA ARG A 287 4.52 -13.44 4.07
C ARG A 287 4.18 -14.40 2.95
N ILE A 288 4.90 -15.52 2.85
CA ILE A 288 4.62 -16.55 1.84
C ILE A 288 3.29 -17.24 2.17
N SER A 289 3.02 -17.57 3.44
CA SER A 289 1.72 -18.15 3.82
C SER A 289 0.57 -17.21 3.46
N HIS A 290 0.70 -15.90 3.72
CA HIS A 290 -0.29 -14.90 3.33
C HIS A 290 -0.41 -14.63 1.82
N VAL A 291 0.49 -15.16 0.98
CA VAL A 291 0.37 -15.18 -0.49
C VAL A 291 -0.30 -16.48 -0.96
N LEU A 292 0.16 -17.62 -0.43
CA LEU A 292 -0.26 -18.94 -0.90
C LEU A 292 -1.61 -19.37 -0.33
N PHE A 293 -1.81 -19.21 0.98
CA PHE A 293 -2.99 -19.73 1.67
C PHE A 293 -4.30 -19.11 1.21
N PRO A 294 -4.42 -17.82 0.88
CA PRO A 294 -5.66 -17.28 0.33
C PRO A 294 -6.01 -17.91 -1.03
N LEU A 295 -5.02 -18.19 -1.87
CA LEU A 295 -5.22 -18.82 -3.18
C LEU A 295 -5.59 -20.30 -3.02
N GLN A 296 -4.90 -21.02 -2.12
CA GLN A 296 -5.21 -22.41 -1.82
C GLN A 296 -6.58 -22.55 -1.14
N GLY A 297 -6.92 -21.64 -0.23
CA GLY A 297 -8.24 -21.58 0.41
C GLY A 297 -9.36 -21.31 -0.60
N ALA A 298 -9.13 -20.44 -1.58
CA ALA A 298 -10.07 -20.24 -2.68
C ALA A 298 -10.21 -21.51 -3.54
N LEU A 299 -9.11 -22.21 -3.83
CA LEU A 299 -9.13 -23.48 -4.56
C LEU A 299 -9.90 -24.58 -3.82
N LEU A 300 -9.71 -24.70 -2.50
CA LEU A 300 -10.43 -25.66 -1.66
C LEU A 300 -11.94 -25.38 -1.59
N ASN A 301 -12.35 -24.15 -1.91
CA ASN A 301 -13.74 -23.73 -2.00
C ASN A 301 -14.22 -23.60 -3.46
N ASP A 302 -13.59 -24.27 -4.42
CA ASP A 302 -13.93 -24.25 -5.86
C ASP A 302 -14.03 -22.83 -6.47
N PHE A 303 -13.21 -21.89 -5.98
CA PHE A 303 -13.28 -20.45 -6.29
C PHE A 303 -14.63 -19.79 -5.99
N MET A 304 -15.46 -20.39 -5.15
CA MET A 304 -16.62 -19.70 -4.59
C MET A 304 -16.16 -18.71 -3.51
N PRO A 305 -16.86 -17.58 -3.34
CA PRO A 305 -16.51 -16.62 -2.30
C PRO A 305 -16.57 -17.29 -0.92
N VAL A 306 -15.52 -17.08 -0.10
CA VAL A 306 -15.42 -17.70 1.23
C VAL A 306 -15.96 -16.76 2.33
N GLY A 307 -15.92 -15.45 2.09
CA GLY A 307 -16.30 -14.41 3.05
C GLY A 307 -15.24 -14.09 4.11
N PHE A 308 -15.59 -13.25 5.08
CA PHE A 308 -14.64 -12.62 6.01
C PHE A 308 -14.29 -13.46 7.25
N HIS A 309 -15.07 -14.50 7.58
CA HIS A 309 -14.99 -15.15 8.90
C HIS A 309 -14.20 -16.46 8.92
N LYS A 310 -14.08 -17.14 7.79
CA LYS A 310 -13.47 -18.48 7.72
C LYS A 310 -11.95 -18.45 7.56
N TRP A 311 -11.35 -17.25 7.45
CA TRP A 311 -9.92 -17.13 7.25
C TRP A 311 -9.08 -17.75 8.38
N PRO A 312 -9.35 -17.51 9.68
CA PRO A 312 -8.57 -18.13 10.75
C PRO A 312 -8.62 -19.66 10.71
N GLU A 313 -9.79 -20.23 10.42
CA GLU A 313 -10.00 -21.68 10.30
C GLU A 313 -9.27 -22.24 9.08
N THR A 314 -9.35 -21.56 7.93
CA THR A 314 -8.63 -21.94 6.72
C THR A 314 -7.12 -21.86 6.93
N PHE A 315 -6.65 -20.82 7.60
CA PHE A 315 -5.22 -20.66 7.91
C PHE A 315 -4.72 -21.80 8.77
N ALA A 316 -5.43 -22.14 9.85
CA ALA A 316 -5.08 -23.27 10.73
C ALA A 316 -5.06 -24.60 9.96
N TYR A 317 -6.10 -24.89 9.18
CA TYR A 317 -6.17 -26.09 8.35
C TYR A 317 -4.97 -26.20 7.38
N LEU A 318 -4.62 -25.09 6.72
CA LEU A 318 -3.51 -25.07 5.77
C LEU A 318 -2.15 -25.18 6.45
N THR A 319 -1.96 -24.55 7.62
CA THR A 319 -0.76 -24.74 8.44
C THR A 319 -0.54 -26.22 8.78
N ASP A 320 -1.60 -26.93 9.19
CA ASP A 320 -1.55 -28.36 9.47
C ASP A 320 -1.30 -29.19 8.20
N TYR A 321 -1.98 -28.86 7.09
CA TYR A 321 -1.81 -29.52 5.79
C TYR A 321 -0.36 -29.48 5.30
N TRP A 322 0.33 -28.36 5.51
CA TRP A 322 1.74 -28.18 5.13
C TRP A 322 2.73 -28.78 6.14
N ASN A 323 2.28 -29.58 7.11
CA ASN A 323 3.09 -30.35 8.06
C ASN A 323 4.20 -29.52 8.75
N GLY A 324 3.86 -28.30 9.19
CA GLY A 324 4.80 -27.44 9.92
C GLY A 324 5.80 -26.67 9.06
N ILE A 325 5.73 -26.71 7.72
CA ILE A 325 6.51 -25.82 6.86
C ILE A 325 6.16 -24.36 7.15
N PHE A 326 4.87 -24.05 7.33
CA PHE A 326 4.37 -22.72 7.69
C PHE A 326 4.01 -22.67 9.17
N TRP A 327 5.04 -22.61 10.03
CA TRP A 327 4.89 -22.64 11.49
C TRP A 327 4.70 -21.26 12.12
N TYR A 328 4.97 -20.18 11.39
CA TYR A 328 4.88 -18.81 11.90
C TYR A 328 3.75 -18.04 11.23
N GLY A 329 3.21 -17.09 11.99
CA GLY A 329 2.07 -16.26 11.58
C GLY A 329 0.83 -16.58 12.41
N THR A 330 -0.12 -15.65 12.39
CA THR A 330 -1.43 -15.84 13.03
C THR A 330 -2.49 -15.74 11.95
N GLY A 331 -3.58 -16.49 12.09
CA GLY A 331 -4.75 -16.42 11.21
C GLY A 331 -5.52 -15.08 11.32
N GLY A 332 -4.83 -13.95 11.43
CA GLY A 332 -5.35 -12.59 11.57
C GLY A 332 -6.04 -12.11 10.29
N SER A 333 -5.60 -11.01 9.69
CA SER A 333 -6.13 -10.57 8.38
C SER A 333 -5.25 -11.06 7.25
N ILE A 334 -5.84 -11.46 6.12
CA ILE A 334 -5.08 -11.74 4.90
C ILE A 334 -4.30 -10.49 4.50
N MET A 335 -2.98 -10.63 4.38
CA MET A 335 -2.13 -9.48 4.10
C MET A 335 -1.92 -9.22 2.61
N SER A 336 -2.01 -10.25 1.75
CA SER A 336 -1.89 -10.09 0.29
C SER A 336 -3.11 -9.35 -0.27
N PHE A 337 -2.89 -8.24 -0.97
CA PHE A 337 -3.98 -7.49 -1.60
C PHE A 337 -4.72 -8.39 -2.59
N PHE A 338 -4.00 -9.04 -3.51
CA PHE A 338 -4.61 -9.91 -4.51
C PHE A 338 -5.23 -11.16 -3.88
N GLY A 339 -4.51 -11.81 -2.95
CA GLY A 339 -5.00 -12.98 -2.22
C GLY A 339 -6.30 -12.72 -1.47
N LEU A 340 -6.44 -11.54 -0.86
CA LEU A 340 -7.66 -11.12 -0.18
C LEU A 340 -8.86 -11.07 -1.13
N TYR A 341 -8.74 -10.43 -2.30
CA TYR A 341 -9.84 -10.39 -3.28
C TYR A 341 -10.22 -11.79 -3.76
N VAL A 342 -9.24 -12.65 -4.05
CA VAL A 342 -9.50 -14.01 -4.54
C VAL A 342 -10.14 -14.89 -3.47
N TYR A 343 -9.71 -14.76 -2.22
CA TYR A 343 -10.27 -15.55 -1.12
C TYR A 343 -11.69 -15.08 -0.74
N GLU A 344 -11.88 -13.78 -0.54
CA GLU A 344 -13.15 -13.24 -0.05
C GLU A 344 -14.24 -13.18 -1.13
N PHE A 345 -13.87 -13.01 -2.41
CA PHE A 345 -14.79 -12.91 -3.55
C PHE A 345 -14.71 -14.07 -4.54
N GLY A 346 -13.79 -15.02 -4.37
CA GLY A 346 -13.64 -16.14 -5.29
C GLY A 346 -13.29 -15.70 -6.72
N PHE A 347 -13.91 -16.34 -7.71
CA PHE A 347 -13.77 -16.01 -9.13
C PHE A 347 -14.19 -14.56 -9.46
N ILE A 348 -15.14 -13.98 -8.72
CA ILE A 348 -15.53 -12.58 -8.90
C ILE A 348 -14.36 -11.64 -8.55
N GLY A 349 -13.56 -12.00 -7.54
CA GLY A 349 -12.34 -11.28 -7.18
C GLY A 349 -11.33 -11.24 -8.31
N LEU A 350 -11.13 -12.36 -9.01
CA LEU A 350 -10.28 -12.43 -10.20
C LEU A 350 -10.79 -11.52 -11.33
N ILE A 351 -12.11 -11.50 -11.57
CA ILE A 351 -12.72 -10.61 -12.56
C ILE A 351 -12.47 -9.14 -12.21
N ILE A 352 -12.67 -8.75 -10.95
CA ILE A 352 -12.43 -7.37 -10.49
C ILE A 352 -10.97 -6.98 -10.71
N MET A 353 -10.03 -7.83 -10.28
CA MET A 353 -8.60 -7.55 -10.40
C MET A 353 -8.16 -7.50 -11.87
N GLY A 354 -8.66 -8.42 -12.71
CA GLY A 354 -8.44 -8.40 -14.15
C GLY A 354 -9.03 -7.15 -14.81
N PHE A 355 -10.23 -6.74 -14.40
CA PHE A 355 -10.85 -5.51 -14.90
C PHE A 355 -10.04 -4.26 -14.53
N ILE A 356 -9.60 -4.13 -13.27
CA ILE A 356 -8.72 -3.04 -12.84
C ILE A 356 -7.45 -3.05 -13.69
N PHE A 357 -6.78 -4.20 -13.81
CA PHE A 357 -5.55 -4.36 -14.58
C PHE A 357 -5.72 -3.90 -16.02
N ILE A 358 -6.79 -4.31 -16.70
CA ILE A 358 -7.08 -3.94 -18.09
C ILE A 358 -7.36 -2.43 -18.20
N LYS A 359 -8.14 -1.84 -17.29
CA LYS A 359 -8.53 -0.43 -17.36
C LYS A 359 -7.38 0.55 -17.10
N ILE A 360 -6.37 0.14 -16.35
CA ILE A 360 -5.17 0.96 -16.11
C ILE A 360 -4.14 0.85 -17.25
N GLN A 361 -4.34 0.00 -18.26
CA GLN A 361 -3.49 -0.05 -19.45
C GLN A 361 -3.75 1.10 -20.43
N ASP A 362 -2.68 1.61 -21.05
CA ASP A 362 -2.74 2.52 -22.20
C ASP A 362 -2.31 1.84 -23.52
N GLY A 363 -2.07 0.52 -23.49
CA GLY A 363 -1.61 -0.28 -24.63
C GLY A 363 -0.09 -0.25 -24.84
N SER A 364 0.66 0.58 -24.11
CA SER A 364 2.13 0.56 -24.19
C SER A 364 2.73 -0.61 -23.40
N ILE A 365 3.77 -1.25 -23.95
CA ILE A 365 4.55 -2.30 -23.26
C ILE A 365 5.06 -1.79 -21.92
N ALA A 366 5.47 -0.52 -21.90
CA ALA A 366 6.03 0.08 -20.73
C ALA A 366 4.99 0.27 -19.60
N ARG A 367 3.73 0.58 -19.92
CA ARG A 367 2.63 0.55 -18.95
C ARG A 367 2.31 -0.86 -18.49
N LEU A 368 2.29 -1.83 -19.41
CA LEU A 368 2.08 -3.24 -19.08
C LEU A 368 3.10 -3.71 -18.05
N LEU A 369 4.38 -3.42 -18.26
CA LEU A 369 5.45 -3.72 -17.33
C LEU A 369 5.23 -3.03 -15.97
N GLU A 370 4.99 -1.71 -15.92
CA GLU A 370 4.73 -0.99 -14.66
C GLU A 370 3.58 -1.56 -13.83
N THR A 371 2.47 -1.84 -14.51
CA THR A 371 1.26 -2.36 -13.86
C THR A 371 1.43 -3.83 -13.47
N SER A 372 2.23 -4.61 -14.22
CA SER A 372 2.60 -5.98 -13.83
C SER A 372 3.48 -5.97 -12.58
N LEU A 373 4.48 -5.07 -12.51
CA LEU A 373 5.26 -4.85 -11.29
C LEU A 373 4.31 -4.49 -10.13
N LEU A 374 3.41 -3.53 -10.32
CA LEU A 374 2.45 -3.15 -9.29
C LEU A 374 1.66 -4.37 -8.79
N PHE A 375 1.12 -5.21 -9.68
CA PHE A 375 0.35 -6.39 -9.28
C PHE A 375 1.20 -7.48 -8.59
N ILE A 376 2.48 -7.63 -8.98
CA ILE A 376 3.43 -8.48 -8.25
C ILE A 376 3.63 -7.93 -6.83
N LEU A 377 3.85 -6.62 -6.69
CA LEU A 377 4.01 -5.99 -5.38
C LEU A 377 2.74 -6.06 -4.54
N LEU A 378 1.56 -6.00 -5.15
CA LEU A 378 0.28 -6.15 -4.43
C LEU A 378 0.05 -7.55 -3.86
N ASN A 379 0.75 -8.57 -4.36
CA ASN A 379 0.74 -9.87 -3.69
C ASN A 379 1.49 -9.83 -2.36
N THR A 380 2.44 -8.90 -2.20
CA THR A 380 3.13 -8.71 -0.93
C THR A 380 2.24 -7.91 0.03
N SER A 381 2.38 -8.15 1.34
CA SER A 381 1.49 -7.72 2.42
C SER A 381 1.09 -6.24 2.49
N ILE A 382 0.25 -5.77 1.57
CA ILE A 382 -0.28 -4.40 1.48
C ILE A 382 -1.80 -4.47 1.62
N PRO A 383 -2.40 -3.86 2.65
CA PRO A 383 -3.84 -3.91 2.84
C PRO A 383 -4.56 -3.04 1.79
N PRO A 384 -5.79 -3.42 1.35
CA PRO A 384 -6.53 -2.62 0.39
C PRO A 384 -6.91 -1.22 0.83
N SER A 385 -7.00 -1.01 2.15
CA SER A 385 -7.28 0.28 2.74
C SER A 385 -6.14 1.29 2.58
N PHE A 386 -4.98 0.90 2.02
CA PHE A 386 -3.84 1.80 1.85
C PHE A 386 -4.12 2.87 0.77
N PRO A 387 -4.28 4.16 1.12
CA PRO A 387 -4.81 5.16 0.19
C PRO A 387 -3.91 5.46 -1.02
N LEU A 388 -2.58 5.36 -0.86
CA LEU A 388 -1.64 5.61 -1.96
C LEU A 388 -1.86 4.68 -3.15
N LEU A 389 -2.32 3.45 -2.90
CA LEU A 389 -2.65 2.52 -3.97
C LEU A 389 -3.85 2.99 -4.78
N ALA A 390 -4.90 3.44 -4.09
CA ALA A 390 -6.08 4.02 -4.72
C ALA A 390 -5.70 5.27 -5.53
N PHE A 391 -4.78 6.10 -5.01
CA PHE A 391 -4.25 7.27 -5.74
C PHE A 391 -3.48 6.86 -7.00
N LEU A 392 -2.61 5.85 -6.90
CA LEU A 392 -1.82 5.36 -8.03
C LEU A 392 -2.74 4.83 -9.15
N PHE A 393 -3.74 4.01 -8.80
CA PHE A 393 -4.74 3.55 -9.76
C PHE A 393 -5.55 4.70 -10.37
N ALA A 394 -5.96 5.68 -9.56
CA ALA A 394 -6.66 6.85 -10.05
C ALA A 394 -5.80 7.69 -11.03
N ILE A 395 -4.49 7.81 -10.80
CA ILE A 395 -3.58 8.49 -11.75
C ILE A 395 -3.53 7.75 -13.09
N TYR A 396 -3.33 6.43 -13.08
CA TYR A 396 -3.34 5.64 -14.32
C TYR A 396 -4.66 5.79 -15.06
N PHE A 397 -5.78 5.63 -14.34
CA PHE A 397 -7.11 5.72 -14.90
C PHE A 397 -7.39 7.10 -15.50
N HIS A 398 -6.99 8.17 -14.80
CA HIS A 398 -7.15 9.55 -15.26
C HIS A 398 -6.34 9.82 -16.53
N LYS A 399 -5.07 9.38 -16.58
CA LYS A 399 -4.21 9.52 -17.77
C LYS A 399 -4.82 8.82 -18.99
N ASN A 400 -5.29 7.58 -18.82
CA ASN A 400 -5.90 6.82 -19.92
C ASN A 400 -7.17 7.51 -20.42
N TYR A 401 -7.99 8.04 -19.53
CA TYR A 401 -9.20 8.76 -19.88
C TYR A 401 -8.91 10.06 -20.66
N LEU A 402 -7.87 10.82 -20.28
CA LEU A 402 -7.45 12.01 -21.03
C LEU A 402 -6.94 11.65 -22.43
N ASN A 403 -6.16 10.57 -22.56
CA ASN A 403 -5.67 10.10 -23.85
C ASN A 403 -6.81 9.74 -24.80
N LEU A 404 -7.84 9.03 -24.32
CA LEU A 404 -9.02 8.69 -25.11
C LEU A 404 -9.77 9.93 -25.62
N LYS A 405 -9.90 10.97 -24.79
CA LYS A 405 -10.55 12.23 -25.20
C LYS A 405 -9.77 13.02 -26.24
N ASN A 406 -8.44 12.97 -26.18
CA ASN A 406 -7.59 13.65 -27.16
C ASN A 406 -7.65 12.94 -28.52
N VAL A 407 -7.82 11.62 -28.54
CA VAL A 407 -8.03 10.85 -29.78
C VAL A 407 -9.44 11.04 -30.35
N SER A 408 -10.46 11.25 -29.49
CA SER A 408 -11.86 11.41 -29.92
C SER A 408 -12.25 12.83 -30.34
N LYS A 409 -11.32 13.80 -30.34
CA LYS A 409 -11.54 15.09 -31.00
C LYS A 409 -11.04 14.96 -32.43
N PRO A 410 -11.92 14.71 -33.43
CA PRO A 410 -11.52 14.84 -34.82
C PRO A 410 -11.09 16.29 -35.06
N PHE A 411 -10.04 16.45 -35.84
CA PHE A 411 -9.61 17.73 -36.40
C PHE A 411 -10.75 18.47 -37.09
#